data_AF-A0A954MW01-F1
#
_entry.id   AF-A0A954MW01-F1
#
_cell.length_a   1.000
_cell.length_b   1.000
_cell.length_c   1.000
_cell.angle_alpha   90.00
_cell.angle_beta   90.00
_cell.angle_gamma   90.00
#
_symmetry.space_group_name_H-M   'P 1'
#
loop_
_entity.id
_entity.type
_entity.pdbx_description
1 polymer ?
#
loop_
_entity_poly.entity_id
_entity_poly.type
_entity_poly.pdbx_seq_one_letter_code
_entity_poly.pdbx_strand_id
1 'polypeptide(L)' 'MDPYQTYLDMYDAMKHKDHAAAREQALNLKEWFAKGGFYPYQVTPLAMQAYLAFVLRHTEYLEYLPHSEE' A
#
# COMPACT_ATOMS: atom_id res chain seq x y z
N MET A 1 4.89 -8.16 -10.86
CA MET A 1 4.53 -7.89 -9.46
C MET A 1 3.38 -8.82 -9.11
N ASP A 2 3.50 -9.57 -8.02
CA ASP A 2 2.40 -10.42 -7.54
C ASP A 2 1.49 -9.58 -6.61
N PRO A 3 0.25 -9.28 -7.01
CA PRO A 3 -0.60 -8.36 -6.27
C PRO A 3 -1.08 -8.93 -4.93
N TYR A 4 -1.06 -10.27 -4.77
CA TYR A 4 -1.37 -10.91 -3.50
C TYR A 4 -0.19 -10.82 -2.53
N GLN A 5 1.02 -11.10 -3.03
CA GLN A 5 2.24 -10.95 -2.23
C GLN A 5 2.43 -9.50 -1.76
N THR A 6 2.27 -8.52 -2.66
CA THR A 6 2.36 -7.11 -2.25
C THR A 6 1.29 -6.72 -1.23
N TYR A 7 0.08 -7.26 -1.34
CA TYR A 7 -0.95 -7.04 -0.33
C TYR A 7 -0.53 -7.60 1.04
N LEU A 8 0.08 -8.79 1.07
CA LEU A 8 0.61 -9.39 2.30
C LEU A 8 1.78 -8.59 2.88
N ASP A 9 2.72 -8.18 2.04
CA ASP A 9 3.87 -7.37 2.44
C ASP A 9 3.41 -6.02 3.02
N MET A 10 2.42 -5.39 2.40
CA MET A 10 1.80 -4.15 2.89
C MET A 10 1.07 -4.36 4.22
N TYR A 11 0.37 -5.49 4.38
CA TYR A 11 -0.31 -5.85 5.63
C TYR A 11 0.69 -6.09 6.76
N ASP A 12 1.80 -6.79 6.47
CA ASP A 12 2.87 -7.04 7.42
C ASP A 12 3.58 -5.73 7.80
N ALA A 13 3.88 -4.87 6.83
CA ALA A 13 4.45 -3.54 7.08
C ALA A 13 3.56 -2.70 8.01
N MET A 14 2.24 -2.67 7.77
CA MET A 14 1.28 -2.01 8.67
C MET A 14 1.27 -2.62 10.07
N LYS A 15 1.38 -3.95 10.19
CA LYS A 15 1.44 -4.66 11.48
C LYS A 15 2.72 -4.38 12.24
N HIS A 16 3.85 -4.27 11.54
CA HIS A 16 5.17 -3.98 12.08
C HIS A 16 5.43 -2.48 12.28
N LYS A 17 4.42 -1.63 12.02
CA LYS A 17 4.50 -0.15 12.06
C LYS A 17 5.53 0.44 11.08
N ASP A 18 5.91 -0.33 10.07
CA ASP A 18 6.69 0.17 8.94
C ASP A 18 5.76 0.88 7.95
N HIS A 19 5.33 2.07 8.36
CA HIS A 19 4.37 2.86 7.59
C HIS A 19 4.98 3.36 6.27
N ALA A 20 6.31 3.51 6.19
CA ALA A 20 7.00 3.91 4.97
C ALA A 20 6.95 2.80 3.92
N ALA A 21 7.31 1.57 4.30
CA ALA A 21 7.19 0.42 3.42
C ALA A 21 5.72 0.17 3.01
N ALA A 22 4.78 0.26 3.96
CA ALA A 22 3.35 0.10 3.65
C ALA A 22 2.85 1.12 2.62
N ARG A 23 3.27 2.39 2.74
CA ARG A 23 2.90 3.44 1.79
C ARG A 23 3.50 3.21 0.41
N GLU A 24 4.78 2.84 0.33
CA GLU A 24 5.45 2.54 -0.93
C GLU A 24 4.74 1.38 -1.67
N GLN A 25 4.43 0.30 -0.95
CA GLN A 25 3.70 -0.84 -1.51
C GLN A 25 2.29 -0.43 -1.97
N ALA A 26 1.58 0.41 -1.21
CA ALA A 26 0.27 0.93 -1.60
C ALA A 26 0.33 1.74 -2.91
N LEU A 27 1.35 2.59 -3.07
CA LEU A 27 1.54 3.40 -4.27
C LEU A 27 1.90 2.53 -5.48
N ASN A 28 2.84 1.59 -5.32
CA ASN A 28 3.21 0.63 -6.36
C ASN A 28 1.99 -0.19 -6.82
N LEU A 29 1.18 -0.69 -5.89
CA LEU A 29 -0.02 -1.46 -6.20
C LEU A 29 -1.07 -0.60 -6.92
N LYS A 30 -1.27 0.65 -6.48
CA LYS A 30 -2.18 1.61 -7.12
C LYS A 30 -1.75 1.92 -8.55
N GLU A 31 -0.46 2.16 -8.79
CA GLU A 31 0.07 2.41 -10.12
C GLU A 31 -0.04 1.17 -11.01
N TRP A 32 0.22 -0.01 -10.46
CA TRP A 32 0.05 -1.28 -11.17
C TRP A 32 -1.39 -1.49 -11.64
N PHE A 33 -2.40 -1.24 -10.80
CA PHE A 33 -3.79 -1.28 -11.21
C PHE A 33 -4.13 -0.24 -12.28
N ALA A 34 -3.56 0.97 -12.19
CA ALA A 34 -3.76 2.02 -13.20
C ALA A 34 -3.19 1.62 -14.58
N LYS A 35 -2.14 0.80 -14.62
CA LYS A 35 -1.55 0.26 -15.85
C LYS A 35 -2.28 -0.97 -16.42
N GLY A 36 -3.40 -1.38 -15.82
CA GLY A 36 -4.17 -2.56 -16.25
C GLY A 36 -3.76 -3.85 -15.54
N GLY A 37 -3.15 -3.76 -14.35
CA GLY A 37 -2.84 -4.89 -13.50
C GLY A 37 -4.09 -5.68 -13.07
N PHE A 38 -3.89 -6.95 -12.72
CA PHE A 38 -4.96 -7.86 -12.31
C PHE A 38 -5.15 -7.85 -10.79
N TYR A 39 -6.41 -7.98 -10.36
CA TYR A 39 -6.73 -8.22 -8.96
C TYR A 39 -6.54 -9.70 -8.62
N PRO A 40 -5.96 -10.03 -7.45
CA PRO A 40 -5.83 -11.41 -7.03
C PRO A 40 -7.23 -12.00 -6.80
N TYR A 41 -7.46 -13.23 -7.27
CA TYR A 41 -8.77 -13.89 -7.21
C TYR A 41 -9.34 -13.99 -5.78
N GLN A 42 -8.47 -13.99 -4.78
CA GLN A 42 -8.82 -14.11 -3.36
C GLN A 42 -9.36 -12.81 -2.74
N VAL A 43 -9.17 -11.65 -3.39
CA VAL A 43 -9.56 -10.34 -2.86
C VAL A 43 -10.40 -9.60 -3.89
N THR A 44 -11.58 -9.13 -3.49
CA THR A 44 -12.42 -8.35 -4.39
C THR A 44 -11.73 -7.02 -4.74
N PRO A 45 -11.90 -6.50 -5.97
CA PRO A 45 -11.34 -5.20 -6.34
C PRO A 45 -11.74 -4.08 -5.38
N LEU A 46 -12.98 -4.13 -4.86
CA LEU A 46 -13.48 -3.18 -3.88
C LEU A 46 -12.74 -3.27 -2.54
N ALA A 47 -12.53 -4.48 -2.02
CA ALA A 47 -11.79 -4.67 -0.77
C ALA A 47 -10.33 -4.20 -0.92
N MET A 48 -9.71 -4.47 -2.06
CA MET A 48 -8.35 -4.02 -2.36
C MET A 48 -8.27 -2.49 -2.39
N GLN A 49 -9.19 -1.82 -3.11
CA GLN A 49 -9.23 -0.36 -3.17
C GLN A 49 -9.52 0.29 -1.81
N ALA A 50 -10.42 -0.29 -1.01
CA ALA A 50 -10.71 0.17 0.34
C ALA A 50 -9.48 0.07 1.25
N TYR A 51 -8.73 -1.03 1.15
CA TYR A 51 -7.52 -1.22 1.93
C TYR A 51 -6.39 -0.27 1.51
N LEU A 52 -6.21 -0.04 0.21
CA LEU A 52 -5.28 0.97 -0.30
C LEU A 52 -5.62 2.37 0.23
N ALA A 53 -6.89 2.76 0.20
CA ALA A 53 -7.33 4.05 0.73
C ALA A 53 -7.07 4.15 2.25
N PHE A 54 -7.29 3.06 3.00
CA PHE A 54 -7.01 2.99 4.42
C PHE A 54 -5.53 3.21 4.74
N VAL A 55 -4.63 2.51 4.04
CA VAL A 55 -3.17 2.63 4.22
C VAL A 55 -2.70 4.01 3.83
N LEU A 56 -3.09 4.52 2.66
CA LEU A 56 -2.67 5.86 2.21
C LEU A 56 -3.12 6.96 3.18
N ARG A 57 -4.32 6.86 3.74
CA ARG A 57 -4.83 7.80 4.76
C ARG A 57 -4.09 7.68 6.10
N HIS A 58 -3.79 6.45 6.55
CA HIS A 58 -3.06 6.24 7.81
C HIS A 58 -1.59 6.65 7.72
N THR A 59 -1.04 6.71 6.51
CA THR A 59 0.36 7.05 6.25
C THR A 59 0.53 8.44 5.65
N GLU A 60 -0.53 9.23 5.55
CA GLU A 60 -0.50 10.59 4.96
C GLU A 60 0.46 11.52 5.70
N TYR A 61 0.60 11.34 7.01
CA TYR A 61 1.53 12.10 7.84
C TYR A 61 3.00 11.92 7.44
N LEU A 62 3.35 10.84 6.71
CA LEU A 62 4.71 10.64 6.19
C LEU A 62 5.08 11.65 5.10
N GLU A 63 4.10 12.22 4.39
CA GLU A 63 4.35 13.29 3.40
C GLU A 63 4.73 14.61 4.05
N TYR A 64 4.37 14.78 5.33
CA TYR A 64 4.59 15.99 6.10
C TYR A 64 5.73 15.86 7.11
N LEU A 65 6.34 14.67 7.25
CA LEU A 65 7.54 14.53 8.06
C LEU A 65 8.67 15.26 7.32
N PRO A 66 9.23 16.35 7.89
CA PRO A 66 10.49 16.85 7.38
C PRO A 66 11.45 15.67 7.41
N HIS A 67 12.16 15.44 6.30
CA HIS A 67 13.35 14.61 6.36
C HIS A 67 14.23 15.29 7.40
N SER A 68 14.22 14.79 8.63
CA SER A 68 15.17 15.21 9.64
C SER A 68 16.52 14.83 9.07
N GLU A 69 17.18 15.80 8.42
CA GLU A 69 18.60 15.72 8.15
C GLU A 69 19.29 15.48 9.49
N GLU A 70 20.08 14.41 9.52
CA GLU A 70 20.90 13.96 10.64
C GLU A 70 21.86 15.03 11.15
#